data_AF-A0A6N2NKZ5-F1
#
_entry.id   AF-A0A6N2NKZ5-F1
#
_cell.length_a   1.000
_cell.length_b   1.000
_cell.length_c   1.000
_cell.angle_alpha   90.00
_cell.angle_beta   90.00
_cell.angle_gamma   90.00
#
_symmetry.space_group_name_H-M   'P 1'
#
loop_
_entity.id
_entity.type
_entity.pdbx_description
1 polymer ?
#
loop_
_entity_poly.entity_id
_entity_poly.type
_entity_poly.pdbx_seq_one_letter_code
_entity_poly.pdbx_strand_id
1 'polypeptide(L)'
;MLISFKIYIYTPPNALSFSSPTESNFFTCLQTSPFVTQNPEEAHLYFVPFSSNLSSRSVGRLIRELRMEFPYWDRTLGADHFYVSCAGLGYESDRNLVELKKNSVQISCFPAHEGRFVPHRDITLPPLANIARASHAPGNRTAKYLGFVRYNGIKESNLVNELRSDPDFLIESEPSNGTTLVGRLGSSVFCLFEHGADVSGIGEALRFGCVPVVVMDRPMQDLPLMDVIRWQKIAIFVGSRGGVKEVKRVLDSTCKDEGCAGRKRLGVVASQHFVWNDTPQPYDSFHMVMYQLWLRRHTIRYARSEFA
;
A
#
# COMPACT_ATOMS: atom_id res chain seq x y z
N MET A 1 -10.84 -20.87 2.19
CA MET A 1 -11.07 -19.95 1.07
C MET A 1 -9.78 -19.58 0.36
N LEU A 2 -8.76 -19.03 1.04
CA LEU A 2 -7.43 -18.81 0.45
C LEU A 2 -6.60 -20.08 0.22
N ILE A 3 -6.91 -21.18 0.93
CA ILE A 3 -6.15 -22.46 0.84
C ILE A 3 -6.12 -23.03 -0.59
N SER A 4 -7.19 -22.82 -1.36
CA SER A 4 -7.27 -23.27 -2.76
C SER A 4 -6.82 -22.21 -3.76
N PHE A 5 -6.43 -21.00 -3.32
CA PHE A 5 -6.04 -19.94 -4.23
C PHE A 5 -4.66 -20.24 -4.80
N LYS A 6 -4.58 -20.32 -6.12
CA LYS A 6 -3.36 -20.69 -6.84
C LYS A 6 -2.95 -19.64 -7.85
N ILE A 7 -1.66 -19.37 -7.91
CA ILE A 7 -1.04 -18.38 -8.77
C ILE A 7 0.03 -19.08 -9.59
N TYR A 8 -0.03 -18.93 -10.91
CA TYR A 8 1.07 -19.33 -11.78
C TYR A 8 1.96 -18.12 -12.05
N ILE A 9 3.27 -18.29 -11.92
CA ILE A 9 4.26 -17.24 -12.21
C ILE A 9 4.85 -17.56 -13.58
N TYR A 10 4.71 -16.65 -14.54
CA TYR A 10 5.45 -16.80 -15.79
C TYR A 10 6.95 -16.78 -15.51
N THR A 11 7.71 -17.57 -16.26
CA THR A 11 9.17 -17.54 -16.17
C THR A 11 9.68 -16.30 -16.89
N PRO A 12 10.37 -15.37 -16.21
CA PRO A 12 10.95 -14.21 -16.90
C PRO A 12 12.12 -14.67 -17.79
N PRO A 13 12.35 -14.03 -18.95
CA PRO A 13 13.45 -14.39 -19.84
C PRO A 13 14.83 -14.08 -19.26
N ASN A 14 14.90 -13.20 -18.25
CA ASN A 14 16.12 -12.82 -17.54
C ASN A 14 15.85 -12.84 -16.03
N ALA A 15 16.91 -12.84 -15.22
CA ALA A 15 16.79 -12.65 -13.78
C ALA A 15 16.00 -11.37 -13.46
N LEU A 16 14.89 -11.53 -12.74
CA LEU A 16 14.02 -10.42 -12.36
C LEU A 16 14.58 -9.73 -11.11
N SER A 17 14.79 -8.42 -11.21
CA SER A 17 15.20 -7.58 -10.10
C SER A 17 14.32 -6.34 -10.04
N PHE A 18 13.70 -6.09 -8.89
CA PHE A 18 12.87 -4.91 -8.66
C PHE A 18 13.69 -3.77 -8.07
N SER A 19 13.38 -2.54 -8.49
CA SER A 19 14.05 -1.34 -7.99
C SER A 19 13.60 -0.94 -6.58
N SER A 20 12.39 -1.32 -6.17
CA SER A 20 11.86 -0.98 -4.85
C SER A 20 12.03 -2.14 -3.86
N PRO A 21 12.51 -1.88 -2.63
CA PRO A 21 12.53 -2.88 -1.56
C PRO A 21 11.15 -3.51 -1.31
N THR A 22 10.07 -2.72 -1.41
CA THR A 22 8.69 -3.21 -1.20
C THR A 22 8.27 -4.20 -2.28
N GLU A 23 8.61 -3.93 -3.55
CA GLU A 23 8.33 -4.84 -4.67
C GLU A 23 9.13 -6.15 -4.53
N SER A 24 10.42 -6.02 -4.25
CA SER A 24 11.31 -7.16 -4.00
C SER A 24 10.79 -8.02 -2.86
N ASN A 25 10.39 -7.41 -1.75
CA ASN A 25 9.85 -8.13 -0.60
C ASN A 25 8.55 -8.88 -0.93
N PHE A 26 7.62 -8.22 -1.63
CA PHE A 26 6.39 -8.86 -2.11
C PHE A 26 6.68 -10.06 -3.00
N PHE A 27 7.59 -9.92 -3.97
CA PHE A 27 7.92 -10.98 -4.90
C PHE A 27 8.61 -12.17 -4.21
N THR A 28 9.54 -11.93 -3.29
CA THR A 28 10.18 -12.98 -2.47
C THR A 28 9.14 -13.74 -1.65
N CYS A 29 8.19 -13.02 -1.02
CA CYS A 29 7.09 -13.66 -0.30
C CYS A 29 6.22 -14.50 -1.24
N LEU A 30 5.90 -13.97 -2.43
CA LEU A 30 5.09 -14.69 -3.42
C LEU A 30 5.76 -16.00 -3.83
N GLN A 31 7.04 -15.96 -4.21
CA GLN A 31 7.79 -17.13 -4.69
C GLN A 31 7.87 -18.27 -3.66
N THR A 32 7.93 -17.93 -2.37
CA THR A 32 8.05 -18.90 -1.27
C THR A 32 6.70 -19.28 -0.66
N SER A 33 5.60 -18.68 -1.13
CA SER A 33 4.27 -18.89 -0.59
C SER A 33 3.59 -20.17 -1.09
N PRO A 34 2.63 -20.73 -0.33
CA PRO A 34 1.82 -21.88 -0.76
C PRO A 34 0.80 -21.54 -1.88
N PHE A 35 0.70 -20.26 -2.26
CA PHE A 35 -0.17 -19.81 -3.35
C PHE A 35 0.41 -20.16 -4.72
N VAL A 36 1.72 -20.35 -4.85
CA VAL A 36 2.33 -20.67 -6.15
C VAL A 36 2.00 -22.11 -6.56
N THR A 37 1.65 -22.30 -7.82
CA THR A 37 1.53 -23.61 -8.47
C THR A 37 2.45 -23.69 -9.68
N GLN A 38 2.97 -24.89 -9.95
CA GLN A 38 3.68 -25.21 -11.19
C GLN A 38 2.72 -25.65 -12.30
N ASN A 39 1.48 -25.98 -11.95
CA ASN A 39 0.45 -26.36 -12.92
C ASN A 39 -0.40 -25.14 -13.30
N PRO A 40 -0.25 -24.58 -14.51
CA PRO A 40 -1.00 -23.40 -14.93
C PRO A 40 -2.51 -23.64 -15.06
N GLU A 41 -2.96 -24.89 -15.18
CA GLU A 41 -4.40 -25.24 -15.24
C GLU A 41 -5.09 -25.14 -13.87
N GLU A 42 -4.33 -25.19 -12.77
CA GLU A 42 -4.85 -24.97 -11.41
C GLU A 42 -4.90 -23.48 -11.05
N ALA A 43 -4.27 -22.63 -11.85
CA ALA A 43 -4.08 -21.23 -11.52
C ALA A 43 -5.38 -20.43 -11.61
N HIS A 44 -5.62 -19.62 -10.59
CA HIS A 44 -6.70 -18.65 -10.53
C HIS A 44 -6.25 -17.29 -11.08
N LEU A 45 -4.96 -16.98 -10.93
CA LEU A 45 -4.33 -15.78 -11.47
C LEU A 45 -2.94 -16.09 -12.01
N TYR A 46 -2.47 -15.27 -12.95
CA TYR A 46 -1.14 -15.36 -13.55
C TYR A 46 -0.34 -14.10 -13.21
N PHE A 47 0.83 -14.28 -12.61
CA PHE A 47 1.74 -13.18 -12.31
C PHE A 47 2.64 -12.88 -13.52
N VAL A 48 2.65 -11.62 -13.94
CA VAL A 48 3.52 -11.12 -15.03
C VAL A 48 4.79 -10.52 -14.42
N PRO A 49 5.97 -11.15 -14.58
CA PRO A 49 7.20 -10.72 -13.95
C PRO A 49 7.92 -9.64 -14.77
N PHE A 50 7.74 -8.37 -14.40
CA PHE A 50 8.61 -7.29 -14.91
C PHE A 50 8.88 -6.25 -13.83
N SER A 51 10.02 -5.58 -13.95
CA SER A 51 10.44 -4.54 -13.01
C SER A 51 9.82 -3.18 -13.36
N SER A 52 9.58 -2.35 -12.34
CA SER A 52 9.03 -0.99 -12.52
C SER A 52 9.88 -0.05 -13.38
N ASN A 53 11.17 -0.34 -13.53
CA ASN A 53 12.08 0.46 -14.37
C ASN A 53 12.07 0.02 -15.84
N LEU A 54 11.35 -1.06 -16.18
CA LEU A 54 11.29 -1.56 -17.54
C LEU A 54 10.50 -0.57 -18.41
N SER A 55 11.04 -0.22 -19.58
CA SER A 55 10.36 0.71 -20.49
C SER A 55 9.04 0.13 -20.99
N SER A 56 8.05 0.99 -21.24
CA SER A 56 6.75 0.61 -21.81
C SER A 56 6.90 -0.29 -23.04
N ARG A 57 7.83 0.05 -23.95
CA ARG A 57 8.14 -0.76 -25.14
C ARG A 57 8.58 -2.18 -24.79
N SER A 58 9.45 -2.33 -23.78
CA SER A 58 9.94 -3.64 -23.34
C SER A 58 8.85 -4.45 -22.63
N VAL A 59 8.00 -3.80 -21.83
CA VAL A 59 6.82 -4.44 -21.23
C VAL A 59 5.86 -4.93 -22.34
N GLY A 60 5.58 -4.11 -23.35
CA GLY A 60 4.72 -4.50 -24.47
C GLY A 60 5.28 -5.67 -25.28
N ARG A 61 6.62 -5.72 -25.46
CA ARG A 61 7.31 -6.88 -26.06
C ARG A 61 7.17 -8.14 -25.19
N LEU A 62 7.34 -8.03 -23.87
CA LEU A 62 7.16 -9.16 -22.95
C LEU A 62 5.74 -9.73 -23.06
N ILE A 63 4.70 -8.89 -23.03
CA ILE A 63 3.32 -9.37 -23.16
C ILE A 63 3.09 -10.05 -24.52
N ARG A 64 3.65 -9.50 -25.60
CA ARG A 64 3.59 -10.14 -26.92
C ARG A 64 4.26 -11.52 -26.92
N GLU A 65 5.41 -11.67 -26.27
CA GLU A 65 6.10 -12.95 -26.11
C GLU A 65 5.25 -13.95 -25.32
N LEU A 66 4.68 -13.53 -24.18
CA LEU A 66 3.78 -14.37 -23.38
C LEU A 66 2.56 -14.88 -24.15
N ARG A 67 1.98 -14.05 -25.04
CA ARG A 67 0.86 -14.44 -25.90
C ARG A 67 1.23 -15.48 -26.95
N MET A 68 2.45 -15.40 -27.48
CA MET A 68 2.94 -16.37 -28.47
C MET A 68 3.31 -17.70 -27.82
N GLU A 69 3.79 -17.66 -26.58
CA GLU A 69 4.27 -18.85 -25.86
C GLU A 69 3.16 -19.58 -25.10
N PHE A 70 2.18 -18.85 -24.54
CA PHE A 70 1.16 -19.41 -23.67
C PHE A 70 -0.27 -18.99 -24.08
N PRO A 71 -1.26 -19.89 -23.97
CA PRO A 71 -2.64 -19.58 -24.35
C PRO A 71 -3.39 -18.71 -23.33
N TYR A 72 -2.86 -18.56 -22.10
CA TYR A 72 -3.61 -18.02 -20.96
C TYR A 72 -3.93 -16.53 -21.09
N TRP A 73 -3.06 -15.74 -21.73
CA TRP A 73 -3.34 -14.30 -21.91
C TRP A 73 -4.58 -14.08 -22.77
N ASP A 74 -4.67 -14.74 -23.92
CA ASP A 74 -5.74 -14.51 -24.90
C ASP A 74 -7.09 -15.10 -24.46
N ARG A 75 -7.10 -16.05 -23.52
CA ARG A 75 -8.32 -16.59 -22.91
C ARG A 75 -9.17 -15.51 -22.22
N THR A 76 -8.51 -14.52 -21.63
CA THR A 76 -9.15 -13.48 -20.80
C THR A 76 -8.73 -12.06 -21.17
N LEU A 77 -7.89 -11.91 -22.21
CA LEU A 77 -7.23 -10.67 -22.57
C LEU A 77 -6.45 -10.05 -21.39
N GLY A 78 -5.87 -10.88 -20.52
CA GLY A 78 -5.13 -10.45 -19.34
C GLY A 78 -5.98 -10.15 -18.10
N ALA A 79 -7.28 -10.48 -18.09
CA ALA A 79 -8.16 -10.19 -16.96
C ALA A 79 -7.94 -11.07 -15.73
N ASP A 80 -7.32 -12.24 -15.89
CA ASP A 80 -6.85 -13.10 -14.81
C ASP A 80 -5.34 -12.93 -14.55
N HIS A 81 -4.76 -11.80 -14.97
CA HIS A 81 -3.35 -11.48 -14.76
C HIS A 81 -3.19 -10.37 -13.73
N PHE A 82 -2.04 -10.35 -13.08
CA PHE A 82 -1.63 -9.25 -12.21
C PHE A 82 -0.13 -9.02 -12.28
N TYR A 83 0.29 -7.83 -11.89
CA TYR A 83 1.70 -7.43 -11.85
C TYR A 83 1.92 -6.46 -10.70
N VAL A 84 3.17 -6.35 -10.25
CA VAL A 84 3.57 -5.35 -9.26
C VAL A 84 4.37 -4.25 -9.95
N SER A 85 3.98 -2.99 -9.71
CA SER A 85 4.73 -1.83 -10.17
C SER A 85 4.51 -0.61 -9.27
N CYS A 86 5.54 -0.19 -8.54
CA CYS A 86 5.56 1.09 -7.82
C CYS A 86 5.35 2.27 -8.79
N ALA A 87 6.00 2.25 -9.96
CA ALA A 87 5.91 3.34 -10.94
C ALA A 87 4.52 3.42 -11.61
N GLY A 88 3.81 2.29 -11.66
CA GLY A 88 2.53 2.12 -12.34
C GLY A 88 2.63 2.31 -13.86
N LEU A 89 1.61 1.87 -14.59
CA LEU A 89 1.55 2.07 -16.03
C LEU A 89 0.88 3.41 -16.40
N GLY A 90 1.51 4.13 -17.32
CA GLY A 90 1.01 5.38 -17.91
C GLY A 90 -0.12 5.15 -18.91
N TYR A 91 -0.50 6.19 -19.66
CA TYR A 91 -1.33 6.02 -20.85
C TYR A 91 -0.44 5.57 -22.01
N GLU A 92 -0.86 4.51 -22.70
CA GLU A 92 -0.08 3.86 -23.74
C GLU A 92 -0.97 3.59 -24.95
N SER A 93 -0.40 3.63 -26.16
CA SER A 93 -1.10 3.30 -27.41
C SER A 93 -0.86 1.87 -27.89
N ASP A 94 0.17 1.20 -27.37
CA ASP A 94 0.44 -0.21 -27.65
C ASP A 94 -0.70 -1.08 -27.12
N ARG A 95 -1.29 -1.92 -27.99
CA ARG A 95 -2.43 -2.79 -27.65
C ARG A 95 -2.17 -3.64 -26.41
N ASN A 96 -0.97 -4.21 -26.27
CA ASN A 96 -0.65 -5.10 -25.16
C ASN A 96 -0.59 -4.33 -23.84
N LEU A 97 -0.07 -3.10 -23.85
CA LEU A 97 -0.05 -2.23 -22.68
C LEU A 97 -1.44 -1.72 -22.31
N VAL A 98 -2.29 -1.44 -23.32
CA VAL A 98 -3.69 -1.08 -23.10
C VAL A 98 -4.45 -2.23 -22.45
N GLU A 99 -4.29 -3.46 -22.95
CA GLU A 99 -4.89 -4.67 -22.37
C GLU A 99 -4.37 -4.89 -20.93
N LEU A 100 -3.05 -4.88 -20.72
CA LEU A 100 -2.42 -5.02 -19.40
C LEU A 100 -2.96 -3.97 -18.40
N LYS A 101 -2.96 -2.68 -18.78
CA LYS A 101 -3.43 -1.60 -17.90
C LYS A 101 -4.94 -1.62 -17.68
N LYS A 102 -5.77 -2.14 -18.59
CA LYS A 102 -7.23 -2.15 -18.43
C LYS A 102 -7.74 -3.40 -17.72
N ASN A 103 -7.11 -4.54 -17.96
CA ASN A 103 -7.68 -5.84 -17.62
C ASN A 103 -7.00 -6.46 -16.41
N SER A 104 -5.68 -6.33 -16.30
CA SER A 104 -4.91 -6.94 -15.23
C SER A 104 -4.96 -6.11 -13.94
N VAL A 105 -4.87 -6.78 -12.79
CA VAL A 105 -4.76 -6.11 -11.49
C VAL A 105 -3.34 -5.56 -11.33
N GLN A 106 -3.20 -4.24 -11.17
CA GLN A 106 -1.93 -3.65 -10.77
C GLN A 106 -1.81 -3.67 -9.25
N ILE A 107 -0.64 -4.08 -8.74
CA ILE A 107 -0.24 -3.88 -7.36
C ILE A 107 0.75 -2.71 -7.32
N SER A 108 0.37 -1.61 -6.70
CA SER A 108 1.19 -0.39 -6.57
C SER A 108 1.81 -0.26 -5.19
N CYS A 109 2.86 0.55 -5.08
CA CYS A 109 3.40 0.97 -3.79
C CYS A 109 2.60 2.15 -3.26
N PHE A 110 2.51 2.29 -1.93
CA PHE A 110 1.84 3.42 -1.30
C PHE A 110 2.82 4.61 -1.14
N PRO A 111 2.47 5.82 -1.58
CA PRO A 111 1.29 6.20 -2.37
C PRO A 111 1.46 5.86 -3.85
N ALA A 112 0.37 5.58 -4.55
CA ALA A 112 0.40 5.31 -5.97
C ALA A 112 0.55 6.62 -6.77
N HIS A 113 1.22 6.55 -7.92
CA HIS A 113 1.36 7.70 -8.81
C HIS A 113 0.00 8.15 -9.38
N GLU A 114 -0.18 9.47 -9.46
CA GLU A 114 -1.39 10.09 -10.00
C GLU A 114 -1.69 9.64 -11.44
N GLY A 115 -2.95 9.33 -11.72
CA GLY A 115 -3.40 8.89 -13.05
C GLY A 115 -2.92 7.48 -13.46
N ARG A 116 -2.24 6.76 -12.57
CA ARG A 116 -1.69 5.41 -12.82
C ARG A 116 -2.30 4.33 -11.94
N PHE A 117 -3.40 4.63 -11.25
CA PHE A 117 -4.08 3.72 -10.33
C PHE A 117 -5.59 3.71 -10.59
N VAL A 118 -6.18 2.53 -10.67
CA VAL A 118 -7.62 2.31 -10.89
C VAL A 118 -8.25 1.72 -9.63
N PRO A 119 -8.97 2.50 -8.80
CA PRO A 119 -9.33 2.11 -7.43
C PRO A 119 -10.14 0.84 -7.27
N HIS A 120 -11.06 0.58 -8.20
CA HIS A 120 -11.95 -0.58 -8.16
C HIS A 120 -11.25 -1.88 -8.60
N ARG A 121 -10.02 -1.80 -9.11
CA ARG A 121 -9.27 -2.94 -9.66
C ARG A 121 -7.88 -3.07 -9.06
N ASP A 122 -7.13 -2.00 -8.90
CA ASP A 122 -5.73 -1.99 -8.45
C ASP A 122 -5.58 -1.94 -6.93
N ILE A 123 -4.56 -2.64 -6.42
CA ILE A 123 -4.28 -2.79 -4.99
C ILE A 123 -3.03 -2.02 -4.63
N THR A 124 -2.94 -1.53 -3.40
CA THR A 124 -1.72 -0.89 -2.88
C THR A 124 -1.07 -1.73 -1.80
N LEU A 125 0.25 -1.92 -1.90
CA LEU A 125 1.08 -2.57 -0.90
C LEU A 125 1.17 -1.72 0.38
N PRO A 126 1.00 -2.33 1.56
CA PRO A 126 1.41 -1.71 2.82
C PRO A 126 2.89 -1.31 2.76
N PRO A 127 3.27 -0.10 3.21
CA PRO A 127 4.67 0.30 3.25
C PRO A 127 5.47 -0.65 4.15
N LEU A 128 6.76 -0.83 3.84
CA LEU A 128 7.68 -1.56 4.70
C LEU A 128 7.90 -0.76 5.99
N ALA A 129 7.75 -1.42 7.13
CA ALA A 129 8.06 -0.83 8.43
C ALA A 129 9.57 -0.61 8.55
N ASN A 130 9.97 0.54 9.09
CA ASN A 130 11.38 0.87 9.32
C ASN A 130 11.86 0.39 10.70
N ILE A 131 10.94 0.07 11.60
CA ILE A 131 11.21 -0.45 12.95
C ILE A 131 10.83 -1.94 13.01
N ALA A 132 11.69 -2.79 12.46
CA ALA A 132 11.44 -4.24 12.39
C ALA A 132 11.34 -4.95 13.75
N ARG A 133 11.80 -4.35 14.87
CA ARG A 133 12.03 -5.10 16.14
C ARG A 133 11.75 -4.34 17.44
N ALA A 134 10.88 -3.33 17.46
CA ALA A 134 10.45 -2.76 18.74
C ALA A 134 9.37 -3.65 19.38
N SER A 135 9.79 -4.52 20.30
CA SER A 135 9.01 -5.59 20.93
C SER A 135 7.90 -5.15 21.88
N HIS A 136 7.58 -3.86 21.97
CA HIS A 136 6.60 -3.39 22.94
C HIS A 136 5.54 -2.51 22.28
N ALA A 137 4.30 -3.02 22.25
CA ALA A 137 3.11 -2.20 22.16
C ALA A 137 3.18 -1.07 23.20
N PRO A 138 2.57 0.10 22.96
CA PRO A 138 2.68 1.22 23.88
C PRO A 138 2.19 0.77 25.26
N GLY A 139 3.12 0.73 26.23
CA GLY A 139 2.74 0.93 27.62
C GLY A 139 1.91 2.20 27.69
N ASN A 140 0.95 2.26 28.61
CA ASN A 140 -0.01 3.35 28.73
C ASN A 140 0.70 4.70 29.00
N ARG A 141 1.26 5.30 27.96
CA ARG A 141 2.02 6.55 28.00
C ARG A 141 1.03 7.68 27.85
N THR A 142 1.04 8.58 28.82
CA THR A 142 0.32 9.84 28.73
C THR A 142 0.83 10.61 27.52
N ALA A 143 -0.07 11.02 26.64
CA ALA A 143 0.29 11.85 25.49
C ALA A 143 0.86 13.19 25.99
N LYS A 144 1.99 13.59 25.42
CA LYS A 144 2.68 14.86 25.68
C LYS A 144 2.44 15.88 24.57
N TYR A 145 2.22 15.40 23.35
CA TYR A 145 2.02 16.24 22.17
C TYR A 145 0.67 15.94 21.54
N LEU A 146 0.03 16.97 20.99
CA LEU A 146 -1.17 16.81 20.17
C LEU A 146 -0.82 16.09 18.87
N GLY A 147 0.22 16.54 18.18
CA GLY A 147 0.62 16.01 16.87
C GLY A 147 2.10 15.68 16.77
N PHE A 148 2.42 14.70 15.91
CA PHE A 148 3.78 14.37 15.51
C PHE A 148 3.89 14.32 13.99
N VAL A 149 4.96 14.90 13.43
CA VAL A 149 5.33 14.79 12.02
C VAL A 149 6.71 14.16 11.94
N ARG A 150 6.78 12.98 11.32
CA ARG A 150 8.05 12.31 10.99
C ARG A 150 8.83 13.14 9.98
N TYR A 151 10.15 12.98 9.96
CA TYR A 151 11.00 13.56 8.92
C TYR A 151 10.45 13.21 7.52
N ASN A 152 10.33 14.22 6.64
CA ASN A 152 9.70 14.12 5.32
C ASN A 152 8.23 13.64 5.29
N GLY A 153 7.55 13.53 6.44
CA GLY A 153 6.16 13.09 6.52
C GLY A 153 5.15 14.10 5.97
N ILE A 154 5.55 15.36 5.88
CA ILE A 154 4.87 16.46 5.19
C ILE A 154 5.91 17.15 4.32
N LYS A 155 5.52 17.61 3.12
CA LYS A 155 6.42 18.36 2.25
C LYS A 155 6.75 19.71 2.87
N GLU A 156 7.98 20.19 2.66
CA GLU A 156 8.37 21.52 3.11
C GLU A 156 7.45 22.59 2.52
N SER A 157 6.74 23.29 3.41
CA SER A 157 5.60 24.13 3.10
C SER A 157 5.28 25.04 4.29
N ASN A 158 4.42 26.04 4.08
CA ASN A 158 3.95 26.90 5.18
C ASN A 158 3.28 26.10 6.30
N LEU A 159 2.60 24.99 5.96
CA LEU A 159 1.97 24.10 6.94
C LEU A 159 2.99 23.56 7.94
N VAL A 160 4.06 22.90 7.48
CA VAL A 160 5.06 22.31 8.40
C VAL A 160 5.86 23.38 9.13
N ASN A 161 6.10 24.55 8.51
CA ASN A 161 6.79 25.67 9.16
C ASN A 161 6.00 26.27 10.31
N GLU A 162 4.69 26.45 10.14
CA GLU A 162 3.80 26.91 11.20
C GLU A 162 3.69 25.86 12.31
N LEU A 163 3.52 24.58 11.97
CA LEU A 163 3.49 23.50 12.97
C LEU A 163 4.78 23.40 13.78
N ARG A 164 5.95 23.67 13.17
CA ARG A 164 7.25 23.67 13.86
C ARG A 164 7.35 24.76 14.93
N SER A 165 6.57 25.84 14.80
CA SER A 165 6.52 26.94 15.77
C SER A 165 5.50 26.70 16.88
N ASP A 166 4.76 25.59 16.83
CA ASP A 166 3.65 25.28 17.73
C ASP A 166 4.08 24.28 18.82
N PRO A 167 3.92 24.61 20.12
CA PRO A 167 4.40 23.75 21.20
C PRO A 167 3.63 22.43 21.34
N ASP A 168 2.42 22.35 20.78
CA ASP A 168 1.61 21.13 20.82
C ASP A 168 2.08 20.09 19.79
N PHE A 169 2.96 20.47 18.86
CA PHE A 169 3.42 19.61 17.77
C PHE A 169 4.91 19.30 17.89
N LEU A 170 5.24 18.02 17.68
CA LEU A 170 6.61 17.56 17.57
C LEU A 170 6.94 17.28 16.11
N ILE A 171 7.93 17.98 15.56
CA ILE A 171 8.36 17.85 14.16
C ILE A 171 9.81 17.34 14.12
N GLU A 172 10.09 16.28 13.38
CA GLU A 172 11.47 15.85 13.19
C GLU A 172 12.19 16.71 12.14
N SER A 173 13.37 17.21 12.51
CA SER A 173 14.31 17.84 11.58
C SER A 173 15.19 16.83 10.84
N GLU A 174 15.34 15.63 11.38
CA GLU A 174 16.15 14.54 10.83
C GLU A 174 15.56 13.18 11.25
N PRO A 175 15.84 12.08 10.52
CA PRO A 175 15.33 10.76 10.86
C PRO A 175 15.78 10.29 12.26
N SER A 176 14.82 9.97 13.13
CA SER A 176 15.12 9.34 14.42
C SER A 176 15.60 7.90 14.27
N ASN A 177 16.43 7.46 15.23
CA ASN A 177 16.61 6.03 15.47
C ASN A 177 15.29 5.37 15.95
N GLY A 178 15.21 4.04 15.88
CA GLY A 178 13.99 3.31 16.19
C GLY A 178 13.45 3.55 17.60
N THR A 179 14.31 3.60 18.62
CA THR A 179 13.89 3.82 20.02
C THR A 179 13.26 5.20 20.21
N THR A 180 13.89 6.23 19.66
CA THR A 180 13.39 7.60 19.72
C THR A 180 12.07 7.71 18.95
N LEU A 181 11.97 7.14 17.75
CA LEU A 181 10.74 7.15 16.96
C LEU A 181 9.56 6.50 17.71
N VAL A 182 9.79 5.33 18.33
CA VAL A 182 8.78 4.68 19.20
C VAL A 182 8.38 5.58 20.38
N GLY A 183 9.36 6.26 20.98
CA GLY A 183 9.14 7.30 21.99
C GLY A 183 8.17 8.37 21.52
N ARG A 184 8.45 8.96 20.36
CA ARG A 184 7.68 10.04 19.74
C ARG A 184 6.26 9.59 19.39
N LEU A 185 6.13 8.48 18.63
CA LEU A 185 4.82 7.90 18.27
C LEU A 185 3.96 7.60 19.50
N GLY A 186 4.55 6.99 20.54
CA GLY A 186 3.81 6.63 21.75
C GLY A 186 3.50 7.82 22.69
N SER A 187 4.04 9.02 22.41
CA SER A 187 3.80 10.23 23.21
C SER A 187 2.96 11.29 22.49
N SER A 188 2.45 10.97 21.30
CA SER A 188 1.62 11.88 20.50
C SER A 188 0.21 11.29 20.31
N VAL A 189 -0.80 12.15 20.32
CA VAL A 189 -2.19 11.73 20.04
C VAL A 189 -2.35 11.42 18.56
N PHE A 190 -1.85 12.32 17.71
CA PHE A 190 -1.97 12.25 16.26
C PHE A 190 -0.63 12.19 15.55
N CYS A 191 -0.59 11.49 14.42
CA CYS A 191 0.57 11.42 13.54
C CYS A 191 0.16 11.94 12.17
N LEU A 192 0.78 13.03 11.74
CA LEU A 192 0.41 13.73 10.53
C LEU A 192 1.25 13.21 9.36
N PHE A 193 0.56 12.99 8.23
CA PHE A 193 1.13 12.53 6.97
C PHE A 193 0.55 13.39 5.84
N GLU A 194 1.35 13.71 4.83
CA GLU A 194 0.87 14.31 3.59
C GLU A 194 0.90 13.28 2.46
N HIS A 195 -0.20 13.17 1.70
CA HIS A 195 -0.22 12.29 0.53
C HIS A 195 0.84 12.71 -0.50
N GLY A 196 1.65 11.75 -0.94
CA GLY A 196 2.79 12.00 -1.83
C GLY A 196 4.07 12.48 -1.14
N ALA A 197 4.11 12.53 0.20
CA ALA A 197 5.33 12.66 0.99
C ALA A 197 5.79 11.28 1.53
N ASP A 198 6.65 11.24 2.56
CA ASP A 198 7.01 9.98 3.23
C ASP A 198 5.89 9.49 4.16
N VAL A 199 5.11 8.54 3.67
CA VAL A 199 4.00 7.90 4.40
C VAL A 199 4.37 6.52 4.97
N SER A 200 5.65 6.15 4.94
CA SER A 200 6.11 4.81 5.36
C SER A 200 5.81 4.50 6.83
N GLY A 201 5.73 5.53 7.67
CA GLY A 201 5.44 5.42 9.10
C GLY A 201 3.96 5.16 9.46
N ILE A 202 3.05 5.07 8.50
CA ILE A 202 1.60 4.97 8.81
C ILE A 202 1.25 3.69 9.60
N GLY A 203 1.88 2.56 9.26
CA GLY A 203 1.69 1.30 10.00
C GLY A 203 2.25 1.36 11.42
N GLU A 204 3.38 2.05 11.60
CA GLU A 204 4.01 2.28 12.91
C GLU A 204 3.15 3.19 13.78
N ALA A 205 2.60 4.28 13.21
CA ALA A 205 1.67 5.15 13.91
C ALA A 205 0.45 4.38 14.44
N LEU A 206 -0.16 3.55 13.60
CA LEU A 206 -1.26 2.65 14.01
C LEU A 206 -0.82 1.72 15.15
N ARG A 207 0.34 1.06 15.02
CA ARG A 207 0.87 0.11 16.00
C ARG A 207 1.10 0.74 17.37
N PHE A 208 1.59 1.97 17.40
CA PHE A 208 1.86 2.71 18.64
C PHE A 208 0.67 3.58 19.10
N GLY A 209 -0.47 3.45 18.43
CA GLY A 209 -1.71 4.12 18.80
C GLY A 209 -1.69 5.63 18.63
N CYS A 210 -0.84 6.12 17.72
CA CYS A 210 -0.83 7.48 17.23
C CYS A 210 -1.80 7.56 16.04
N VAL A 211 -2.92 8.26 16.20
CA VAL A 211 -4.01 8.25 15.20
C VAL A 211 -3.53 8.95 13.92
N PRO A 212 -3.52 8.28 12.74
CA PRO A 212 -3.07 8.92 11.51
C PRO A 212 -4.01 10.06 11.09
N VAL A 213 -3.41 11.19 10.73
CA VAL A 213 -4.06 12.36 10.15
C VAL A 213 -3.43 12.57 8.78
N VAL A 214 -4.19 12.32 7.72
CA VAL A 214 -3.67 12.41 6.36
C VAL A 214 -4.15 13.70 5.70
N VAL A 215 -3.20 14.59 5.42
CA VAL A 215 -3.39 15.82 4.65
C VAL A 215 -3.41 15.46 3.17
N MET A 216 -4.49 15.82 2.49
CA MET A 216 -4.74 15.43 1.11
C MET A 216 -5.27 16.60 0.27
N ASP A 217 -4.80 16.70 -0.97
CA ASP A 217 -5.33 17.64 -1.97
C ASP A 217 -6.57 17.10 -2.70
N ARG A 218 -6.70 15.76 -2.72
CA ARG A 218 -7.74 15.02 -3.45
C ARG A 218 -8.19 13.79 -2.64
N PRO A 219 -9.38 13.24 -2.92
CA PRO A 219 -9.83 12.01 -2.27
C PRO A 219 -8.82 10.87 -2.48
N MET A 220 -8.35 10.29 -1.38
CA MET A 220 -7.44 9.14 -1.43
C MET A 220 -8.19 7.88 -1.81
N GLN A 221 -7.68 7.19 -2.82
CA GLN A 221 -8.28 5.96 -3.35
C GLN A 221 -7.27 4.80 -3.37
N ASP A 222 -6.01 5.09 -3.05
CA ASP A 222 -4.84 4.23 -3.12
C ASP A 222 -4.30 3.86 -1.73
N LEU A 223 -5.07 4.07 -0.65
CA LEU A 223 -4.69 3.63 0.67
C LEU A 223 -4.42 2.12 0.69
N PRO A 224 -3.43 1.64 1.45
CA PRO A 224 -3.14 0.22 1.51
C PRO A 224 -4.31 -0.53 2.17
N LEU A 225 -4.60 -1.72 1.67
CA LEU A 225 -5.60 -2.64 2.22
C LEU A 225 -7.04 -2.09 2.27
N MET A 226 -7.44 -1.25 1.32
CA MET A 226 -8.79 -0.65 1.27
C MET A 226 -9.96 -1.66 1.26
N ASP A 227 -9.77 -2.89 0.79
CA ASP A 227 -10.83 -3.92 0.83
C ASP A 227 -10.95 -4.59 2.20
N VAL A 228 -9.98 -4.38 3.10
CA VAL A 228 -9.88 -5.01 4.42
C VAL A 228 -10.09 -3.98 5.53
N ILE A 229 -9.53 -2.78 5.36
CA ILE A 229 -9.47 -1.73 6.37
C ILE A 229 -10.46 -0.61 6.04
N ARG A 230 -11.36 -0.34 6.99
CA ARG A 230 -12.24 0.83 6.96
C ARG A 230 -11.50 2.06 7.49
N TRP A 231 -10.69 2.68 6.64
CA TRP A 231 -9.81 3.79 6.99
C TRP A 231 -10.50 4.97 7.71
N GLN A 232 -11.74 5.28 7.35
CA GLN A 232 -12.53 6.35 7.96
C GLN A 232 -12.77 6.13 9.47
N LYS A 233 -12.63 4.88 9.96
CA LYS A 233 -12.76 4.51 11.37
C LYS A 233 -11.47 4.56 12.16
N ILE A 234 -10.31 4.65 11.49
CA ILE A 234 -8.99 4.57 12.16
C ILE A 234 -8.08 5.77 11.88
N ALA A 235 -8.36 6.52 10.82
CA ALA A 235 -7.62 7.71 10.42
C ALA A 235 -8.55 8.90 10.19
N ILE A 236 -7.96 10.10 10.22
CA ILE A 236 -8.60 11.38 9.94
C ILE A 236 -8.04 11.89 8.63
N PHE A 237 -8.88 12.49 7.80
CA PHE A 237 -8.47 13.06 6.53
C PHE A 237 -8.78 14.54 6.50
N VAL A 238 -7.79 15.37 6.16
CA VAL A 238 -7.89 16.84 6.17
C VAL A 238 -7.49 17.39 4.81
N GLY A 239 -8.26 18.34 4.29
CA GLY A 239 -7.90 19.04 3.07
C GLY A 239 -6.71 19.97 3.28
N SER A 240 -5.72 19.94 2.38
CA SER A 240 -4.51 20.80 2.44
C SER A 240 -4.81 22.31 2.44
N ARG A 241 -5.88 22.74 1.77
CA ARG A 241 -6.22 24.15 1.52
C ARG A 241 -6.44 24.99 2.78
N GLY A 242 -6.79 24.36 3.90
CA GLY A 242 -7.12 25.05 5.14
C GLY A 242 -5.91 25.40 6.04
N GLY A 243 -4.70 24.93 5.69
CA GLY A 243 -3.48 25.17 6.46
C GLY A 243 -3.54 24.66 7.91
N VAL A 244 -2.69 25.21 8.79
CA VAL A 244 -2.61 24.77 10.20
C VAL A 244 -3.91 24.99 10.96
N LYS A 245 -4.61 26.09 10.71
CA LYS A 245 -5.87 26.43 11.40
C LYS A 245 -6.92 25.34 11.20
N GLU A 246 -7.07 24.85 9.97
CA GLU A 246 -8.02 23.77 9.67
C GLU A 246 -7.58 22.45 10.28
N VAL A 247 -6.29 22.12 10.20
CA VAL A 247 -5.74 20.92 10.85
C VAL A 247 -6.08 20.95 12.34
N LYS A 248 -5.71 22.02 13.06
CA LYS A 248 -6.01 22.16 14.49
C LYS A 248 -7.50 22.03 14.79
N ARG A 249 -8.36 22.73 14.03
CA ARG A 249 -9.83 22.66 14.19
C ARG A 249 -10.35 21.22 14.08
N VAL A 250 -9.84 20.43 13.15
CA VAL A 250 -10.24 19.02 12.98
C VAL A 250 -9.70 18.16 14.13
N LEU A 251 -8.45 18.36 14.55
CA LEU A 251 -7.87 17.60 15.66
C LEU A 251 -8.62 17.87 16.97
N ASP A 252 -8.88 19.15 17.27
CA ASP A 252 -9.58 19.58 18.47
C ASP A 252 -11.04 19.09 18.48
N SER A 253 -11.70 19.02 17.33
CA SER A 253 -13.09 18.51 17.27
C SER A 253 -13.16 16.98 17.36
N THR A 254 -12.12 16.26 16.92
CA THR A 254 -12.16 14.79 16.84
C THR A 254 -11.79 14.09 18.15
N CYS A 255 -11.01 14.73 19.02
CA CYS A 255 -10.55 14.13 20.29
C CYS A 255 -11.15 14.78 21.56
N LYS A 256 -12.38 15.31 21.49
CA LYS A 256 -13.11 15.76 22.68
C LYS A 256 -13.68 14.63 23.54
N ASP A 257 -13.97 13.45 22.97
CA ASP A 257 -14.69 12.34 23.63
C ASP A 257 -14.13 10.93 23.29
N GLU A 258 -14.93 9.87 23.50
CA GLU A 258 -14.62 8.45 23.21
C GLU A 258 -14.17 8.14 21.77
N GLY A 259 -14.43 9.04 20.82
CA GLY A 259 -14.10 8.85 19.40
C GLY A 259 -12.59 8.64 19.15
N CYS A 260 -11.74 9.35 19.89
CA CYS A 260 -10.28 9.24 19.79
C CYS A 260 -9.79 7.87 20.26
N ALA A 261 -10.31 7.42 21.42
CA ALA A 261 -9.97 6.14 22.02
C ALA A 261 -10.42 4.97 21.14
N GLY A 262 -11.61 5.05 20.55
CA GLY A 262 -12.12 4.06 19.60
C GLY A 262 -11.25 3.95 18.35
N ARG A 263 -10.88 5.09 17.73
CA ARG A 263 -9.97 5.15 16.57
C ARG A 263 -8.63 4.52 16.89
N LYS A 264 -8.02 4.89 18.03
CA LYS A 264 -6.76 4.34 18.51
C LYS A 264 -6.82 2.82 18.67
N ARG A 265 -7.83 2.31 19.36
CA ARG A 265 -8.01 0.86 19.58
C ARG A 265 -8.14 0.10 18.26
N LEU A 266 -8.99 0.58 17.35
CA LEU A 266 -9.17 -0.03 16.04
C LEU A 266 -7.90 0.04 15.19
N GLY A 267 -7.16 1.16 15.26
CA GLY A 267 -5.89 1.33 14.56
C GLY A 267 -4.82 0.36 15.02
N VAL A 268 -4.66 0.17 16.33
CA VAL A 268 -3.71 -0.80 16.90
C VAL A 268 -4.03 -2.22 16.42
N VAL A 269 -5.31 -2.62 16.41
CA VAL A 269 -5.72 -3.92 15.87
C VAL A 269 -5.40 -4.03 14.38
N ALA A 270 -5.68 -2.99 13.59
CA ALA A 270 -5.39 -2.98 12.16
C ALA A 270 -3.89 -3.02 11.83
N SER A 271 -3.03 -2.56 12.74
CA SER A 271 -1.58 -2.49 12.52
C SER A 271 -0.91 -3.84 12.25
N GLN A 272 -1.52 -4.95 12.69
CA GLN A 272 -1.01 -6.30 12.41
C GLN A 272 -0.92 -6.58 10.89
N HIS A 273 -1.80 -5.94 10.11
CA HIS A 273 -1.87 -6.07 8.66
C HIS A 273 -0.79 -5.24 7.93
N PHE A 274 0.03 -4.48 8.65
CA PHE A 274 1.16 -3.70 8.12
C PHE A 274 2.52 -4.34 8.43
N VAL A 275 2.52 -5.53 9.03
CA VAL A 275 3.73 -6.27 9.34
C VAL A 275 4.11 -7.16 8.17
N TRP A 276 5.34 -7.01 7.68
CA TRP A 276 5.94 -7.93 6.71
C TRP A 276 6.86 -8.88 7.46
N ASN A 277 6.47 -10.15 7.57
CA ASN A 277 7.29 -11.18 8.21
C ASN A 277 8.23 -11.83 7.19
N ASP A 278 9.42 -12.24 7.63
CA ASP A 278 10.38 -12.99 6.80
C ASP A 278 9.75 -14.28 6.24
N THR A 279 8.95 -14.96 7.08
CA THR A 279 8.07 -16.05 6.66
C THR A 279 6.63 -15.56 6.78
N PRO A 280 5.87 -15.45 5.68
CA PRO A 280 4.52 -14.92 5.73
C PRO A 280 3.63 -15.62 6.77
N GLN A 281 2.92 -14.85 7.58
CA GLN A 281 2.02 -15.31 8.64
C GLN A 281 0.57 -14.90 8.39
N PRO A 282 -0.44 -15.65 8.88
CA PRO A 282 -1.84 -15.25 8.77
C PRO A 282 -2.05 -13.80 9.23
N TYR A 283 -2.83 -13.05 8.45
CA TYR A 283 -3.16 -11.64 8.68
C TYR A 283 -2.02 -10.62 8.52
N ASP A 284 -0.83 -11.05 8.13
CA ASP A 284 0.25 -10.12 7.82
C ASP A 284 0.04 -9.38 6.48
N SER A 285 0.92 -8.43 6.17
CA SER A 285 0.83 -7.62 4.95
C SER A 285 0.70 -8.48 3.69
N PHE A 286 1.51 -9.55 3.58
CA PHE A 286 1.50 -10.43 2.41
C PHE A 286 0.16 -11.15 2.28
N HIS A 287 -0.32 -11.78 3.36
CA HIS A 287 -1.60 -12.50 3.35
C HIS A 287 -2.79 -11.57 3.08
N MET A 288 -2.75 -10.33 3.57
CA MET A 288 -3.79 -9.35 3.29
C MET A 288 -3.76 -8.89 1.83
N VAL A 289 -2.59 -8.72 1.22
CA VAL A 289 -2.48 -8.45 -0.24
C VAL A 289 -2.98 -9.66 -1.04
N MET A 290 -2.63 -10.89 -0.67
CA MET A 290 -3.16 -12.11 -1.30
C MET A 290 -4.68 -12.21 -1.18
N TYR A 291 -5.23 -11.81 -0.03
CA TYR A 291 -6.68 -11.73 0.16
C TYR A 291 -7.34 -10.69 -0.75
N GLN A 292 -6.74 -9.51 -0.90
CA GLN A 292 -7.24 -8.50 -1.84
C GLN A 292 -7.18 -8.98 -3.29
N LEU A 293 -6.07 -9.63 -3.70
CA LEU A 293 -5.99 -10.23 -5.03
C LEU A 293 -7.08 -11.28 -5.25
N TRP A 294 -7.30 -12.13 -4.24
CA TRP A 294 -8.39 -13.09 -4.28
C TRP A 294 -9.74 -12.37 -4.46
N LEU A 295 -10.05 -11.33 -3.69
CA LEU A 295 -11.29 -10.55 -3.86
C LEU A 295 -11.45 -9.96 -5.26
N ARG A 296 -10.35 -9.51 -5.88
CA ARG A 296 -10.34 -8.79 -7.17
C ARG A 296 -10.15 -9.65 -8.40
N ARG A 297 -9.92 -10.96 -8.24
CA ARG A 297 -9.69 -11.92 -9.34
C ARG A 297 -10.82 -12.01 -10.39
N HIS A 298 -11.97 -11.40 -10.10
CA HIS A 298 -13.15 -11.41 -10.97
C HIS A 298 -13.66 -10.00 -11.27
N THR A 299 -12.88 -8.95 -10.98
CA THR A 299 -13.27 -7.55 -11.22
C THR A 299 -13.49 -7.29 -12.71
N ILE A 300 -12.62 -7.84 -13.56
CA ILE A 300 -12.76 -7.79 -15.02
C ILE A 300 -13.17 -9.19 -15.50
N ARG A 301 -14.20 -9.27 -16.34
CA ARG A 301 -14.68 -10.51 -16.93
C ARG A 301 -14.90 -10.33 -18.42
N TYR A 302 -14.34 -11.25 -19.18
CA TYR A 302 -14.67 -11.43 -20.58
C TYR A 302 -15.50 -12.71 -20.72
N ALA A 303 -16.43 -12.72 -21.67
CA ALA A 303 -17.04 -13.97 -22.09
C ALA A 303 -15.92 -14.89 -22.57
N ARG A 304 -15.81 -16.10 -22.01
CA ARG A 304 -14.86 -17.08 -22.53
C ARG A 304 -15.26 -17.39 -23.96
N SER A 305 -14.38 -17.09 -24.91
CA SER A 305 -14.50 -17.67 -26.24
C SER A 305 -14.20 -19.15 -26.07
N GLU A 306 -15.25 -19.98 -26.10
CA GLU A 306 -15.09 -21.41 -26.34
C GLU A 306 -14.52 -21.56 -27.74
N PHE A 307 -13.20 -21.54 -27.87
CA PHE A 307 -12.56 -21.98 -29.10
C PHE A 307 -12.76 -23.49 -29.18
N ALA A 308 -13.73 -23.90 -29.99
CA ALA A 308 -13.94 -25.27 -30.44
C ALA A 308 -12.80 -25.73 -31.36
#